data_AF-F4S4G4-F1
#
_entry.id   AF-F4S4G4-F1
#
_cell.length_a   1.000
_cell.length_b   1.000
_cell.length_c   1.000
_cell.angle_alpha   90.00
_cell.angle_beta   90.00
_cell.angle_gamma   90.00
#
_symmetry.space_group_name_H-M   'P 1'
#
loop_
_entity.id
_entity.type
_entity.pdbx_description
1 polymer ?
#
loop_
_entity_poly.entity_id
_entity_poly.type
_entity_poly.pdbx_seq_one_letter_code
_entity_poly.pdbx_strand_id
1 'polypeptide(L)'
;MAKSKAKSPKASSPDMKMNSPTSTAPGATTSTLDAKSIPPTVNKSEPAPSYASPNAEVDPEVAAKISTLPETLKVFLERDFETKSKSVLNLTYYQVLFHFNPKTSSRPSHPKANLLKAFLEDVRPKLVPFLIDPPAPETTKSPDVNLDFDPLHRRTTRGMLIGAILAADPKAEIRDGSRIDQLLILYKAHVDKDLILPANHEFTRKPMIMSAAKACQTPIENLRFAIQCHAPQIFVHSIAMTRPILANLYIKFVRDEKVPPLSIIEGYHYSVVAEMMDTEV
;
A
#
# COMPACT_ATOMS: atom_id res chain seq x y z
N MET A 1 -20.52 57.33 -49.31
CA MET A 1 -19.10 57.51 -49.71
C MET A 1 -18.25 56.81 -48.66
N ALA A 2 -17.28 55.94 -48.87
CA ALA A 2 -16.68 55.19 -49.99
C ALA A 2 -15.98 53.99 -49.27
N LYS A 3 -16.18 52.72 -49.68
CA LYS A 3 -15.27 51.92 -50.54
C LYS A 3 -13.78 52.00 -50.07
N SER A 4 -13.00 50.94 -49.81
CA SER A 4 -12.86 49.67 -50.54
C SER A 4 -11.88 48.70 -49.83
N LYS A 5 -12.09 47.38 -50.05
CA LYS A 5 -11.15 46.32 -50.57
C LYS A 5 -9.70 46.21 -50.03
N ALA A 6 -8.99 45.08 -50.04
CA ALA A 6 -9.18 43.63 -50.29
C ALA A 6 -7.75 43.04 -50.42
N LYS A 7 -7.50 41.76 -50.07
CA LYS A 7 -6.79 40.76 -50.90
C LYS A 7 -6.35 39.49 -50.13
N SER A 8 -6.93 38.36 -50.50
CA SER A 8 -6.22 37.09 -50.81
C SER A 8 -5.66 37.19 -52.26
N PRO A 9 -4.90 36.24 -52.89
CA PRO A 9 -4.77 34.77 -52.73
C PRO A 9 -3.28 34.28 -52.73
N LYS A 10 -2.82 33.01 -52.79
CA LYS A 10 -3.05 31.87 -53.73
C LYS A 10 -2.17 30.68 -53.25
N ALA A 11 -2.72 29.49 -53.00
CA ALA A 11 -2.62 28.21 -53.76
C ALA A 11 -1.23 27.69 -54.21
N SER A 12 -0.84 26.48 -53.76
CA SER A 12 -0.48 25.36 -54.65
C SER A 12 -0.59 24.00 -53.92
N SER A 13 -1.20 23.02 -54.60
CA SER A 13 -1.03 21.57 -54.36
C SER A 13 0.09 21.06 -55.30
N PRO A 14 0.63 19.85 -55.10
CA PRO A 14 -0.01 18.67 -55.73
C PRO A 14 0.00 17.37 -54.92
N ASP A 15 -0.91 16.49 -55.35
CA ASP A 15 -1.09 15.05 -55.08
C ASP A 15 0.16 14.20 -54.90
N MET A 16 0.05 13.14 -54.06
CA MET A 16 0.22 11.73 -54.48
C MET A 16 -0.42 10.75 -53.46
N LYS A 17 -1.54 10.11 -53.87
CA LYS A 17 -1.79 8.64 -53.95
C LYS A 17 -0.80 7.72 -53.17
N MET A 18 -1.16 6.63 -52.47
CA MET A 18 -2.25 5.65 -52.58
C MET A 18 -2.34 4.77 -51.30
N ASN A 19 -3.57 4.30 -51.03
CA ASN A 19 -3.99 2.97 -50.58
C ASN A 19 -3.67 2.42 -49.17
N SER A 20 -4.71 2.34 -48.34
CA SER A 20 -5.09 1.15 -47.52
C SER A 20 -5.59 0.02 -48.45
N PRO A 21 -5.63 -1.29 -48.08
CA PRO A 21 -6.58 -1.85 -47.09
C PRO A 21 -6.06 -3.08 -46.28
N THR A 22 -6.44 -3.29 -45.02
CA THR A 22 -7.50 -4.21 -44.51
C THR A 22 -7.18 -5.72 -44.51
N SER A 23 -7.26 -6.30 -43.30
CA SER A 23 -7.78 -7.64 -42.92
C SER A 23 -6.92 -8.91 -42.85
N THR A 24 -7.23 -9.64 -41.76
CA THR A 24 -7.31 -11.11 -41.55
C THR A 24 -6.05 -11.94 -41.26
N ALA A 25 -6.05 -12.56 -40.07
CA ALA A 25 -5.39 -13.84 -39.78
C ALA A 25 -6.01 -14.97 -40.66
N PRO A 26 -5.34 -16.10 -40.94
CA PRO A 26 -5.22 -17.22 -39.99
C PRO A 26 -3.99 -18.16 -40.22
N GLY A 27 -3.84 -19.21 -39.39
CA GLY A 27 -3.31 -20.50 -39.87
C GLY A 27 -2.12 -21.10 -39.12
N ALA A 28 -2.37 -22.24 -38.48
CA ALA A 28 -1.43 -23.18 -37.90
C ALA A 28 -0.83 -24.15 -38.93
N THR A 29 0.27 -24.84 -38.56
CA THR A 29 0.82 -26.17 -38.97
C THR A 29 2.37 -26.08 -38.91
N THR A 30 3.22 -27.04 -38.54
CA THR A 30 3.17 -28.47 -38.15
C THR A 30 4.60 -28.89 -37.74
N SER A 31 4.70 -29.83 -36.77
CA SER A 31 5.54 -31.06 -36.70
C SER A 31 7.06 -30.99 -37.01
N THR A 32 7.99 -31.69 -36.35
CA THR A 32 8.07 -33.16 -36.19
C THR A 32 9.32 -33.58 -35.35
N LEU A 33 9.15 -34.55 -34.46
CA LEU A 33 10.02 -35.65 -33.94
C LEU A 33 11.56 -35.49 -33.87
N ASP A 34 12.16 -35.82 -32.71
CA ASP A 34 12.71 -37.16 -32.49
C ASP A 34 13.24 -37.42 -31.06
N ALA A 35 13.07 -38.68 -30.64
CA ALA A 35 13.41 -39.21 -29.32
C ALA A 35 14.81 -39.85 -29.29
N LYS A 36 15.54 -39.67 -28.18
CA LYS A 36 16.62 -40.60 -27.78
C LYS A 36 16.84 -40.66 -26.26
N SER A 37 16.44 -41.81 -25.72
CA SER A 37 16.96 -42.60 -24.58
C SER A 37 17.47 -41.93 -23.27
N ILE A 38 16.80 -42.32 -22.18
CA ILE A 38 17.21 -42.36 -20.75
C ILE A 38 18.19 -43.57 -20.57
N PRO A 39 19.26 -43.56 -19.73
CA PRO A 39 19.16 -43.71 -18.26
C PRO A 39 20.33 -43.11 -17.42
N PRO A 40 20.48 -43.39 -16.11
CA PRO A 40 19.83 -42.69 -14.98
C PRO A 40 20.85 -42.08 -13.98
N THR A 41 20.57 -40.93 -13.34
CA THR A 41 21.44 -40.47 -12.25
C THR A 41 20.68 -39.79 -11.10
N VAL A 42 20.48 -40.58 -10.05
CA VAL A 42 20.72 -40.30 -8.62
C VAL A 42 20.47 -38.87 -8.14
N ASN A 43 19.43 -38.73 -7.30
CA ASN A 43 19.22 -37.66 -6.33
C ASN A 43 20.53 -37.27 -5.64
N LYS A 44 20.98 -36.03 -5.82
CA LYS A 44 21.95 -35.39 -4.93
C LYS A 44 21.36 -34.08 -4.43
N SER A 45 20.83 -34.15 -3.22
CA SER A 45 20.46 -33.02 -2.39
C SER A 45 21.64 -32.06 -2.28
N GLU A 46 21.45 -30.81 -2.70
CA GLU A 46 22.38 -29.72 -2.38
C GLU A 46 22.34 -29.47 -0.87
N PRO A 47 23.48 -29.50 -0.15
CA PRO A 47 23.53 -29.10 1.23
C PRO A 47 23.48 -27.57 1.31
N ALA A 48 22.67 -27.06 2.24
CA ALA A 48 22.76 -25.68 2.73
C ALA A 48 24.22 -25.37 3.10
N PRO A 49 24.71 -24.14 2.84
CA PRO A 49 26.09 -23.83 3.16
C PRO A 49 26.26 -23.73 4.68
N SER A 50 26.91 -24.75 5.22
CA SER A 50 27.41 -24.79 6.59
C SER A 50 28.58 -23.81 6.72
N TYR A 51 28.32 -22.62 7.24
CA TYR A 51 29.38 -21.70 7.65
C TYR A 51 29.47 -21.65 9.17
N ALA A 52 30.30 -22.53 9.72
CA ALA A 52 30.85 -22.38 11.05
C ALA A 52 32.27 -22.97 11.06
N SER A 53 33.26 -22.13 10.78
CA SER A 53 34.63 -22.36 11.26
C SER A 53 34.83 -21.48 12.50
N PRO A 54 35.09 -22.05 13.69
CA PRO A 54 35.15 -21.30 14.94
C PRO A 54 36.45 -20.49 15.15
N ASN A 55 37.32 -20.37 14.14
CA ASN A 55 38.61 -19.69 14.24
C ASN A 55 38.81 -18.67 13.10
N ALA A 56 37.94 -17.67 12.99
CA ALA A 56 38.29 -16.45 12.28
C ALA A 56 39.01 -15.53 13.28
N GLU A 57 40.29 -15.23 13.04
CA GLU A 57 41.00 -14.19 13.79
C GLU A 57 40.20 -12.89 13.69
N VAL A 58 39.58 -12.52 14.81
CA VAL A 58 38.75 -11.33 14.90
C VAL A 58 39.66 -10.12 14.90
N ASP A 59 39.53 -9.25 13.90
CA ASP A 59 40.27 -7.99 13.85
C ASP A 59 39.96 -7.15 15.11
N PRO A 60 40.97 -6.87 15.96
CA PRO A 60 40.78 -6.15 17.21
C PRO A 60 40.23 -4.72 17.00
N GLU A 61 40.50 -4.10 15.84
CA GLU A 61 39.96 -2.78 15.51
C GLU A 61 38.45 -2.85 15.25
N VAL A 62 37.98 -3.91 14.58
CA VAL A 62 36.56 -4.14 14.32
C VAL A 62 35.83 -4.46 15.64
N ALA A 63 36.44 -5.27 16.50
CA ALA A 63 35.89 -5.58 17.83
C ALA A 63 35.72 -4.31 18.69
N ALA A 64 36.69 -3.40 18.68
CA ALA A 64 36.62 -2.11 19.39
C ALA A 64 35.55 -1.18 18.80
N LYS A 65 35.35 -1.19 17.49
CA LYS A 65 34.26 -0.42 16.85
C LYS A 65 32.88 -1.00 17.18
N ILE A 66 32.77 -2.31 17.35
CA ILE A 66 31.51 -2.94 17.73
C ILE A 66 31.16 -2.65 19.18
N SER A 67 32.15 -2.64 20.10
CA SER A 67 31.90 -2.31 21.51
C SER A 67 31.51 -0.84 21.73
N THR A 68 31.93 0.05 20.84
CA THR A 68 31.60 1.49 20.84
C THR A 68 30.40 1.85 19.96
N LEU A 69 29.72 0.86 19.38
CA LEU A 69 28.59 1.09 18.48
C LEU A 69 27.37 1.64 19.25
N PRO A 70 26.80 2.79 18.84
CA PRO A 70 25.60 3.35 19.45
C PRO A 70 24.40 2.39 19.38
N GLU A 71 23.51 2.44 20.39
CA GLU A 71 22.32 1.59 20.48
C GLU A 71 21.44 1.66 19.22
N THR A 72 21.31 2.86 18.64
CA THR A 72 20.52 3.11 17.42
C THR A 72 21.06 2.39 16.18
N LEU A 73 22.31 1.92 16.20
CA LEU A 73 22.97 1.23 15.09
C LEU A 73 23.09 -0.29 15.33
N LYS A 74 22.69 -0.80 16.50
CA LYS A 74 22.76 -2.24 16.79
C LYS A 74 21.86 -3.09 15.89
N VAL A 75 20.84 -2.49 15.26
CA VAL A 75 19.99 -3.13 14.25
C VAL A 75 20.80 -3.76 13.11
N PHE A 76 21.99 -3.24 12.78
CA PHE A 76 22.86 -3.79 11.73
C PHE A 76 23.62 -5.06 12.13
N LEU A 77 23.66 -5.38 13.44
CA LEU A 77 24.25 -6.60 13.98
C LEU A 77 23.25 -7.77 13.99
N GLU A 78 21.97 -7.53 13.68
CA GLU A 78 20.97 -8.60 13.69
C GLU A 78 21.15 -9.53 12.47
N ARG A 79 21.03 -10.84 12.70
CA ARG A 79 21.12 -11.85 11.62
C ARG A 79 20.05 -11.66 10.54
N ASP A 80 18.86 -11.20 10.92
CA ASP A 80 17.71 -10.99 10.02
C ASP A 80 17.58 -9.55 9.49
N PHE A 81 18.65 -8.74 9.60
CA PHE A 81 18.67 -7.32 9.20
C PHE A 81 18.03 -7.04 7.84
N GLU A 82 18.19 -7.93 6.85
CA GLU A 82 17.65 -7.78 5.50
C GLU A 82 16.12 -7.59 5.51
N THR A 83 15.41 -8.18 6.48
CA THR A 83 13.96 -8.02 6.67
C THR A 83 13.57 -6.62 7.17
N LYS A 84 14.42 -6.02 8.01
CA LYS A 84 14.24 -4.68 8.61
C LYS A 84 14.89 -3.57 7.78
N SER A 85 15.71 -3.92 6.80
CA SER A 85 16.45 -2.99 5.93
C SER A 85 15.58 -1.87 5.34
N LYS A 86 14.29 -2.15 5.05
CA LYS A 86 13.32 -1.20 4.49
C LYS A 86 12.86 -0.11 5.47
N SER A 87 12.85 -0.34 6.78
CA SER A 87 12.44 0.66 7.79
C SER A 87 13.58 1.58 8.24
N VAL A 88 14.83 1.19 8.03
CA VAL A 88 16.02 1.95 8.44
C VAL A 88 16.20 3.24 7.60
N LEU A 89 16.47 4.37 8.23
CA LEU A 89 16.64 5.67 7.56
C LEU A 89 18.02 5.78 6.86
N ASN A 90 18.10 6.58 5.79
CA ASN A 90 19.37 6.82 5.06
C ASN A 90 20.49 7.37 5.96
N LEU A 91 20.13 8.23 6.93
CA LEU A 91 21.07 8.79 7.90
C LEU A 91 21.71 7.68 8.74
N THR A 92 20.92 6.69 9.15
CA THR A 92 21.36 5.55 9.97
C THR A 92 22.33 4.64 9.19
N TYR A 93 22.07 4.42 7.89
CA TYR A 93 23.02 3.74 7.00
C TYR A 93 24.34 4.51 6.87
N TYR A 94 24.28 5.83 6.69
CA TYR A 94 25.49 6.65 6.63
C TYR A 94 26.30 6.57 7.93
N GLN A 95 25.63 6.63 9.09
CA GLN A 95 26.28 6.56 10.40
C GLN A 95 27.03 5.24 10.61
N VAL A 96 26.43 4.09 10.27
CA VAL A 96 27.13 2.81 10.40
C VAL A 96 28.29 2.70 9.40
N LEU A 97 28.12 3.17 8.16
CA LEU A 97 29.19 3.18 7.16
C LEU A 97 30.38 4.06 7.59
N PHE A 98 30.09 5.25 8.12
CA PHE A 98 31.09 6.19 8.61
C PHE A 98 31.81 5.67 9.87
N HIS A 99 31.09 4.99 10.77
CA HIS A 99 31.64 4.39 11.98
C HIS A 99 32.71 3.33 11.66
N PHE A 100 32.46 2.47 10.67
CA PHE A 100 33.41 1.43 10.28
C PHE A 100 34.46 1.92 9.27
N ASN A 101 34.12 2.89 8.42
CA ASN A 101 35.00 3.51 7.43
C ASN A 101 34.81 5.04 7.37
N PRO A 102 35.60 5.82 8.13
CA PRO A 102 35.52 7.28 8.13
C PRO A 102 35.78 7.94 6.77
N LYS A 103 36.45 7.24 5.85
CA LYS A 103 36.75 7.72 4.49
C LYS A 103 35.67 7.32 3.46
N THR A 104 34.50 6.87 3.90
CA THR A 104 33.42 6.45 3.01
C THR A 104 32.97 7.59 2.07
N SER A 105 32.72 7.23 0.81
CA SER A 105 32.11 8.13 -0.18
C SER A 105 30.59 8.24 -0.02
N SER A 106 29.98 7.39 0.82
CA SER A 106 28.55 7.40 1.08
C SER A 106 28.10 8.68 1.76
N ARG A 107 26.91 9.18 1.37
CA ARG A 107 26.30 10.38 1.96
C ARG A 107 24.82 10.13 2.28
N PRO A 108 24.24 10.80 3.29
CA PRO A 108 22.82 10.64 3.63
C PRO A 108 21.86 10.96 2.46
N SER A 109 22.29 11.80 1.52
CA SER A 109 21.55 12.18 0.31
C SER A 109 21.55 11.11 -0.79
N HIS A 110 22.40 10.08 -0.70
CA HIS A 110 22.44 9.01 -1.68
C HIS A 110 21.17 8.14 -1.63
N PRO A 111 20.77 7.53 -2.76
CA PRO A 111 19.64 6.62 -2.76
C PRO A 111 19.92 5.43 -1.84
N LYS A 112 18.88 4.98 -1.14
CA LYS A 112 18.95 3.93 -0.12
C LYS A 112 19.56 2.62 -0.66
N ALA A 113 19.29 2.29 -1.92
CA ALA A 113 19.88 1.12 -2.58
C ALA A 113 21.41 1.16 -2.62
N ASN A 114 22.01 2.32 -2.86
CA ASN A 114 23.47 2.47 -2.90
C ASN A 114 24.07 2.35 -1.50
N LEU A 115 23.40 2.92 -0.50
CA LEU A 115 23.83 2.82 0.90
C LEU A 115 23.74 1.40 1.45
N LEU A 116 22.66 0.69 1.11
CA LEU A 116 22.49 -0.72 1.45
C LEU A 116 23.56 -1.59 0.76
N LYS A 117 23.83 -1.34 -0.53
CA LYS A 117 24.88 -2.06 -1.26
C LYS A 117 26.25 -1.85 -0.61
N ALA A 118 26.63 -0.60 -0.34
CA ALA A 118 27.89 -0.28 0.34
C ALA A 118 27.98 -0.94 1.72
N PHE A 119 26.86 -1.01 2.47
CA PHE A 119 26.83 -1.70 3.75
C PHE A 119 27.08 -3.21 3.59
N LEU A 120 26.39 -3.86 2.65
CA LEU A 120 26.52 -5.30 2.41
C LEU A 120 27.90 -5.71 1.88
N GLU A 121 28.56 -4.85 1.11
CA GLU A 121 29.88 -5.11 0.54
C GLU A 121 31.01 -4.79 1.54
N ASP A 122 30.99 -3.62 2.17
CA ASP A 122 32.15 -3.10 2.92
C ASP A 122 32.11 -3.40 4.43
N VAL A 123 30.90 -3.48 5.01
CA VAL A 123 30.69 -3.52 6.47
C VAL A 123 30.13 -4.86 6.93
N ARG A 124 29.08 -5.38 6.28
CA ARG A 124 28.42 -6.63 6.66
C ARG A 124 29.38 -7.81 6.80
N PRO A 125 30.39 -8.02 5.92
CA PRO A 125 31.34 -9.13 6.08
C PRO A 125 32.14 -9.06 7.38
N LYS A 126 32.45 -7.83 7.86
CA LYS A 126 33.18 -7.60 9.11
C LYS A 126 32.31 -7.82 10.35
N LEU A 127 30.98 -7.72 10.20
CA LEU A 127 30.02 -7.92 11.27
C LEU A 127 29.61 -9.39 11.44
N VAL A 128 29.87 -10.26 10.46
CA VAL A 128 29.49 -11.69 10.48
C VAL A 128 29.87 -12.40 11.79
N PRO A 129 31.10 -12.24 12.34
CA PRO A 129 31.48 -12.90 13.60
C PRO A 129 30.72 -12.40 14.83
N PHE A 130 30.05 -11.26 14.74
CA PHE A 130 29.41 -10.56 15.86
C PHE A 130 27.89 -10.45 15.69
N LEU A 131 27.32 -11.20 14.74
CA LEU A 131 25.88 -11.14 14.52
C LEU A 131 25.15 -11.68 15.74
N ILE A 132 24.16 -10.91 16.16
CA ILE A 132 23.28 -11.24 17.27
C ILE A 132 22.06 -11.92 16.66
N ASP A 133 21.62 -13.01 17.27
CA ASP A 133 20.31 -13.56 16.96
C ASP A 133 19.25 -12.50 17.21
N PRO A 134 18.26 -12.33 16.31
CA PRO A 134 17.19 -11.40 16.56
C PRO A 134 16.60 -11.71 17.94
N PRO A 135 16.26 -10.68 18.74
CA PRO A 135 15.50 -10.92 19.94
C PRO A 135 14.30 -11.77 19.54
N ALA A 136 14.08 -12.89 20.24
CA ALA A 136 12.93 -13.75 20.03
C ALA A 136 11.73 -12.82 19.84
N PRO A 137 10.91 -12.99 18.77
CA PRO A 137 9.84 -12.07 18.46
C PRO A 137 9.14 -11.84 19.78
N GLU A 138 9.15 -10.59 20.25
CA GLU A 138 8.48 -10.26 21.49
C GLU A 138 7.09 -10.82 21.28
N THR A 139 6.80 -11.93 21.97
CA THR A 139 5.45 -12.38 22.20
C THR A 139 4.94 -11.16 22.88
N THR A 140 4.22 -10.34 22.12
CA THR A 140 3.81 -9.01 22.50
C THR A 140 3.22 -9.27 23.85
N LYS A 141 3.92 -8.87 24.92
CA LYS A 141 3.45 -9.19 26.26
C LYS A 141 2.05 -8.62 26.22
N SER A 142 1.05 -9.50 26.27
CA SER A 142 -0.34 -9.11 26.31
C SER A 142 -0.34 -8.00 27.36
N PRO A 143 -0.70 -6.76 26.98
CA PRO A 143 -0.55 -5.65 27.89
C PRO A 143 -1.21 -6.09 29.19
N ASP A 144 -0.43 -6.05 30.27
CA ASP A 144 -0.84 -6.52 31.58
C ASP A 144 -2.23 -5.92 31.85
N VAL A 145 -3.28 -6.75 31.80
CA VAL A 145 -4.68 -6.31 31.77
C VAL A 145 -5.10 -5.73 33.14
N ASN A 146 -4.14 -5.52 34.05
CA ASN A 146 -4.31 -5.02 35.40
C ASN A 146 -3.92 -3.54 35.60
N LEU A 147 -3.66 -2.80 34.53
CA LEU A 147 -3.67 -1.33 34.59
C LEU A 147 -5.04 -0.85 34.14
N ASP A 148 -5.76 -0.20 35.05
CA ASP A 148 -6.95 0.64 34.85
C ASP A 148 -7.13 1.07 33.38
N PHE A 149 -7.75 0.19 32.59
CA PHE A 149 -7.75 0.31 31.14
C PHE A 149 -8.90 1.22 30.76
N ASP A 150 -8.58 2.49 30.52
CA ASP A 150 -9.53 3.44 29.98
C ASP A 150 -9.57 3.34 28.43
N PRO A 151 -10.63 2.76 27.84
CA PRO A 151 -10.72 2.60 26.39
C PRO A 151 -10.76 3.95 25.65
N LEU A 152 -11.17 5.03 26.31
CA LEU A 152 -11.29 6.37 25.72
C LEU A 152 -10.03 7.22 25.90
N HIS A 153 -9.03 6.71 26.63
CA HIS A 153 -7.80 7.46 26.87
C HIS A 153 -7.03 7.69 25.57
N ARG A 154 -6.42 8.89 25.43
CA ARG A 154 -5.66 9.29 24.21
C ARG A 154 -4.49 8.37 23.83
N ARG A 155 -3.98 7.59 24.78
CA ARG A 155 -2.88 6.62 24.58
C ARG A 155 -3.38 5.23 24.22
N THR A 156 -4.69 5.00 24.25
CA THR A 156 -5.27 3.70 23.91
C THR A 156 -5.01 3.42 22.45
N THR A 157 -4.35 2.29 22.22
CA THR A 157 -3.95 1.87 20.87
C THR A 157 -4.93 0.85 20.30
N ARG A 158 -4.90 0.70 18.98
CA ARG A 158 -5.66 -0.34 18.25
C ARG A 158 -5.41 -1.73 18.85
N GLY A 159 -4.15 -2.06 19.15
CA GLY A 159 -3.77 -3.36 19.70
C GLY A 159 -4.32 -3.61 21.09
N MET A 160 -4.39 -2.58 21.94
CA MET A 160 -4.97 -2.70 23.28
C MET A 160 -6.48 -3.00 23.21
N LEU A 161 -7.22 -2.29 22.35
CA LEU A 161 -8.65 -2.55 22.16
C LEU A 161 -8.92 -3.95 21.61
N ILE A 162 -8.14 -4.38 20.61
CA ILE A 162 -8.25 -5.73 20.04
C ILE A 162 -7.97 -6.79 21.11
N GLY A 163 -6.90 -6.62 21.89
CA GLY A 163 -6.55 -7.52 22.98
C GLY A 163 -7.66 -7.62 24.02
N ALA A 164 -8.24 -6.49 24.43
CA ALA A 164 -9.32 -6.48 25.40
C ALA A 164 -10.62 -7.11 24.86
N ILE A 165 -10.97 -6.83 23.59
CA ILE A 165 -12.15 -7.44 22.94
C ILE A 165 -11.98 -8.97 22.85
N LEU A 166 -10.83 -9.45 22.37
CA LEU A 166 -10.58 -10.89 22.21
C LEU A 166 -10.41 -11.61 23.56
N ALA A 167 -9.99 -10.89 24.61
CA ALA A 167 -9.96 -11.43 25.96
C ALA A 167 -11.38 -11.64 26.54
N ALA A 168 -12.31 -10.72 26.24
CA ALA A 168 -13.71 -10.84 26.67
C ALA A 168 -14.51 -11.81 25.80
N ASP A 169 -14.32 -11.76 24.48
CA ASP A 169 -14.95 -12.62 23.49
C ASP A 169 -13.91 -13.13 22.47
N PRO A 170 -13.34 -14.32 22.70
CA PRO A 170 -12.35 -14.92 21.80
C PRO A 170 -12.89 -15.24 20.40
N LYS A 171 -14.22 -15.22 20.20
CA LYS A 171 -14.85 -15.49 18.91
C LYS A 171 -15.20 -14.22 18.14
N ALA A 172 -14.90 -13.04 18.68
CA ALA A 172 -15.20 -11.78 18.01
C ALA A 172 -14.43 -11.65 16.68
N GLU A 173 -15.16 -11.41 15.59
CA GLU A 173 -14.57 -11.19 14.27
C GLU A 173 -14.12 -9.73 14.11
N ILE A 174 -12.81 -9.50 14.25
CA ILE A 174 -12.22 -8.17 14.07
C ILE A 174 -11.55 -8.10 12.70
N ARG A 175 -12.00 -7.18 11.85
CA ARG A 175 -11.39 -6.94 10.53
C ARG A 175 -10.03 -6.25 10.67
N ASP A 176 -9.10 -6.68 9.84
CA ASP A 176 -7.82 -5.98 9.67
C ASP A 176 -8.06 -4.57 9.12
N GLY A 177 -7.38 -3.59 9.72
CA GLY A 177 -7.53 -2.17 9.35
C GLY A 177 -8.71 -1.44 10.01
N SER A 178 -9.51 -2.08 10.87
CA SER A 178 -10.54 -1.36 11.66
C SER A 178 -9.95 -0.16 12.39
N ARG A 179 -10.61 0.99 12.25
CA ARG A 179 -10.21 2.24 12.91
C ARG A 179 -10.52 2.18 14.41
N ILE A 180 -9.89 3.05 15.21
CA ILE A 180 -10.08 3.10 16.67
C ILE A 180 -11.54 3.33 17.05
N ASP A 181 -12.23 4.25 16.38
CA ASP A 181 -13.66 4.54 16.58
C ASP A 181 -14.55 3.32 16.33
N GLN A 182 -14.24 2.51 15.31
CA GLN A 182 -14.97 1.27 15.04
C GLN A 182 -14.68 0.21 16.12
N LEU A 183 -13.43 0.10 16.58
CA LEU A 183 -13.07 -0.81 17.66
C LEU A 183 -13.69 -0.43 18.99
N LEU A 184 -13.89 0.86 19.28
CA LEU A 184 -14.60 1.31 20.48
C LEU A 184 -16.07 0.86 20.48
N ILE A 185 -16.71 0.82 19.31
CA ILE A 185 -18.07 0.28 19.17
C ILE A 185 -18.07 -1.22 19.46
N LEU A 186 -17.08 -1.97 18.96
CA LEU A 186 -16.93 -3.41 19.28
C LEU A 186 -16.60 -3.63 20.76
N TYR A 187 -15.72 -2.82 21.34
CA TYR A 187 -15.41 -2.87 22.76
C TYR A 187 -16.65 -2.66 23.61
N LYS A 188 -17.49 -1.67 23.26
CA LYS A 188 -18.78 -1.48 23.91
C LYS A 188 -19.68 -2.72 23.80
N ALA A 189 -19.72 -3.36 22.63
CA ALA A 189 -20.58 -4.52 22.42
C ALA A 189 -20.14 -5.77 23.20
N HIS A 190 -18.82 -6.02 23.28
CA HIS A 190 -18.25 -7.27 23.81
C HIS A 190 -17.68 -7.16 25.23
N VAL A 191 -17.29 -5.96 25.69
CA VAL A 191 -16.58 -5.75 26.97
C VAL A 191 -17.38 -4.90 27.95
N ASP A 192 -17.74 -3.68 27.56
CA ASP A 192 -18.41 -2.72 28.44
C ASP A 192 -19.64 -2.09 27.75
N LYS A 193 -20.82 -2.68 28.01
CA LYS A 193 -22.09 -2.27 27.38
C LYS A 193 -22.55 -0.88 27.83
N ASP A 194 -22.10 -0.43 28.98
CA ASP A 194 -22.48 0.85 29.56
C ASP A 194 -21.53 1.99 29.15
N LEU A 195 -20.43 1.66 28.45
CA LEU A 195 -19.47 2.64 27.93
C LEU A 195 -20.17 3.71 27.08
N ILE A 196 -20.01 4.98 27.47
CA ILE A 196 -20.56 6.12 26.73
C ILE A 196 -19.51 6.57 25.72
N LEU A 197 -19.76 6.28 24.44
CA LEU A 197 -18.89 6.71 23.36
C LEU A 197 -19.15 8.17 22.99
N PRO A 198 -18.11 8.95 22.62
CA PRO A 198 -18.29 10.26 22.02
C PRO A 198 -19.21 10.19 20.79
N ALA A 199 -20.08 11.18 20.64
CA ALA A 199 -20.99 11.22 19.50
C ALA A 199 -20.22 11.31 18.17
N ASN A 200 -20.38 10.31 17.31
CA ASN A 200 -19.86 10.33 15.95
C ASN A 200 -20.99 10.68 14.97
N HIS A 201 -20.88 11.87 14.35
CA HIS A 201 -21.86 12.36 13.38
C HIS A 201 -21.47 12.13 11.91
N GLU A 202 -20.33 11.47 11.64
CA GLU A 202 -19.75 11.34 10.30
C GLU A 202 -20.72 10.70 9.28
N PHE A 203 -21.48 9.68 9.72
CA PHE A 203 -22.41 8.92 8.87
C PHE A 203 -23.87 8.97 9.33
N THR A 204 -24.22 9.87 10.26
CA THR A 204 -25.59 10.01 10.77
C THR A 204 -26.31 11.24 10.26
N ARG A 205 -25.61 12.12 9.53
CA ARG A 205 -26.17 13.34 8.96
C ARG A 205 -25.79 13.46 7.50
N LYS A 206 -26.70 14.00 6.68
CA LYS A 206 -26.44 14.28 5.27
C LYS A 206 -25.20 15.19 5.15
N PRO A 207 -24.13 14.74 4.45
CA PRO A 207 -22.89 15.50 4.39
C PRO A 207 -23.07 16.74 3.49
N MET A 208 -22.31 17.80 3.77
CA MET A 208 -22.26 18.96 2.87
C MET A 208 -21.69 18.57 1.50
N ILE A 209 -22.16 19.23 0.45
CA ILE A 209 -21.63 19.04 -0.90
C ILE A 209 -20.18 19.52 -0.94
N MET A 210 -19.28 18.68 -1.45
CA MET A 210 -17.84 18.96 -1.57
C MET A 210 -17.45 19.33 -3.00
N SER A 211 -16.31 20.00 -3.16
CA SER A 211 -15.75 20.27 -4.48
C SER A 211 -15.22 18.99 -5.15
N ALA A 212 -15.10 18.99 -6.48
CA ALA A 212 -14.54 17.87 -7.26
C ALA A 212 -13.12 17.52 -6.81
N ALA A 213 -12.28 18.54 -6.55
CA ALA A 213 -10.93 18.34 -6.03
C ALA A 213 -10.94 17.59 -4.69
N LYS A 214 -11.86 17.96 -3.78
CA LYS A 214 -12.03 17.27 -2.49
C LYS A 214 -12.59 15.86 -2.69
N ALA A 215 -13.55 15.68 -3.59
CA ALA A 215 -14.12 14.36 -3.90
C ALA A 215 -13.04 13.35 -4.33
N CYS A 216 -12.10 13.76 -5.18
CA CYS A 216 -10.98 12.90 -5.63
C CYS A 216 -10.05 12.41 -4.49
N GLN A 217 -10.01 13.14 -3.37
CA GLN A 217 -9.17 12.83 -2.20
C GLN A 217 -9.98 12.18 -1.07
N THR A 218 -11.29 12.10 -1.20
CA THR A 218 -12.18 11.65 -0.13
C THR A 218 -12.18 10.11 -0.04
N PRO A 219 -12.24 9.53 1.17
CA PRO A 219 -12.32 8.08 1.34
C PRO A 219 -13.56 7.47 0.67
N ILE A 220 -13.44 6.20 0.29
CA ILE A 220 -14.50 5.42 -0.39
C ILE A 220 -15.82 5.47 0.40
N GLU A 221 -15.76 5.30 1.71
CA GLU A 221 -16.95 5.25 2.57
C GLU A 221 -17.70 6.58 2.61
N ASN A 222 -16.98 7.69 2.77
CA ASN A 222 -17.55 9.04 2.75
C ASN A 222 -18.14 9.39 1.37
N LEU A 223 -17.49 8.98 0.27
CA LEU A 223 -18.05 9.17 -1.08
C LEU A 223 -19.34 8.35 -1.26
N ARG A 224 -19.33 7.08 -0.87
CA ARG A 224 -20.50 6.20 -0.96
C ARG A 224 -21.68 6.77 -0.17
N PHE A 225 -21.42 7.18 1.07
CA PHE A 225 -22.45 7.79 1.92
C PHE A 225 -22.98 9.10 1.33
N ALA A 226 -22.10 9.96 0.80
CA ALA A 226 -22.52 11.21 0.19
C ALA A 226 -23.35 11.00 -1.08
N ILE A 227 -22.97 10.06 -1.95
CA ILE A 227 -23.77 9.69 -3.13
C ILE A 227 -25.14 9.16 -2.68
N GLN A 228 -25.19 8.26 -1.70
CA GLN A 228 -26.45 7.72 -1.18
C GLN A 228 -27.39 8.81 -0.62
N CYS A 229 -26.85 9.82 0.06
CA CYS A 229 -27.64 10.90 0.64
C CYS A 229 -28.13 11.95 -0.38
N HIS A 230 -27.40 12.15 -1.47
CA HIS A 230 -27.68 13.23 -2.44
C HIS A 230 -28.26 12.72 -3.76
N ALA A 231 -27.95 11.49 -4.14
CA ALA A 231 -28.40 10.84 -5.36
C ALA A 231 -28.90 9.40 -5.06
N PRO A 232 -29.97 9.24 -4.25
CA PRO A 232 -30.48 7.93 -3.85
C PRO A 232 -30.99 7.07 -5.02
N GLN A 233 -31.32 7.70 -6.14
CA GLN A 233 -31.69 7.04 -7.40
C GLN A 233 -30.51 6.33 -8.08
N ILE A 234 -29.27 6.48 -7.59
CA ILE A 234 -28.08 5.87 -8.19
C ILE A 234 -27.66 4.65 -7.37
N PHE A 235 -27.83 3.47 -7.95
CA PHE A 235 -27.29 2.24 -7.41
C PHE A 235 -25.83 2.06 -7.86
N VAL A 236 -24.88 2.10 -6.92
CA VAL A 236 -23.46 1.92 -7.21
C VAL A 236 -23.08 0.45 -7.12
N HIS A 237 -22.57 -0.12 -8.19
CA HIS A 237 -22.19 -1.54 -8.24
C HIS A 237 -20.93 -1.79 -7.41
N SER A 238 -20.77 -3.01 -6.88
CA SER A 238 -19.59 -3.37 -6.07
C SER A 238 -18.26 -3.16 -6.80
N ILE A 239 -18.22 -3.42 -8.11
CA ILE A 239 -17.04 -3.18 -8.96
C ILE A 239 -16.63 -1.71 -9.03
N ALA A 240 -17.56 -0.80 -8.78
CA ALA A 240 -17.32 0.64 -8.74
C ALA A 240 -16.81 1.14 -7.38
N MET A 241 -16.60 0.27 -6.39
CA MET A 241 -16.12 0.63 -5.04
C MET A 241 -14.62 0.95 -5.01
N THR A 242 -14.16 1.77 -5.95
CA THR A 242 -12.83 2.36 -5.98
C THR A 242 -12.96 3.88 -5.87
N ARG A 243 -11.98 4.52 -5.25
CA ARG A 243 -11.99 5.98 -5.06
C ARG A 243 -12.16 6.76 -6.37
N PRO A 244 -11.45 6.44 -7.47
CA PRO A 244 -11.61 7.20 -8.72
C PRO A 244 -13.02 7.11 -9.30
N ILE A 245 -13.63 5.92 -9.30
CA ILE A 245 -14.96 5.70 -9.86
C ILE A 245 -16.01 6.40 -9.00
N LEU A 246 -15.96 6.25 -7.67
CA LEU A 246 -16.87 6.93 -6.75
C LEU A 246 -16.74 8.46 -6.82
N ALA A 247 -15.52 8.99 -6.97
CA ALA A 247 -15.34 10.42 -7.15
C ALA A 247 -16.01 10.92 -8.44
N ASN A 248 -15.87 10.19 -9.55
CA ASN A 248 -16.55 10.54 -10.80
C ASN A 248 -18.08 10.42 -10.70
N LEU A 249 -18.58 9.38 -10.02
CA LEU A 249 -20.02 9.25 -9.75
C LEU A 249 -20.53 10.42 -8.91
N TYR A 250 -19.80 10.82 -7.89
CA TYR A 250 -20.12 11.98 -7.06
C TYR A 250 -20.14 13.27 -7.88
N ILE A 251 -19.11 13.51 -8.70
CA ILE A 251 -19.02 14.69 -9.57
C ILE A 251 -20.20 14.72 -10.56
N LYS A 252 -20.53 13.59 -11.18
CA LYS A 252 -21.65 13.50 -12.13
C LYS A 252 -23.02 13.70 -11.47
N PHE A 253 -23.30 12.99 -10.36
CA PHE A 253 -24.67 12.90 -9.84
C PHE A 253 -24.97 13.82 -8.65
N VAL A 254 -23.95 14.22 -7.89
CA VAL A 254 -24.14 15.13 -6.74
C VAL A 254 -23.80 16.58 -7.11
N ARG A 255 -22.81 16.79 -7.97
CA ARG A 255 -22.43 18.13 -8.43
C ARG A 255 -23.00 18.52 -9.79
N ASP A 256 -23.60 17.58 -10.52
CA ASP A 256 -24.07 17.77 -11.91
C ASP A 256 -22.97 18.32 -12.84
N GLU A 257 -21.75 17.82 -12.66
CA GLU A 257 -20.57 18.24 -13.44
C GLU A 257 -20.15 17.17 -14.46
N LYS A 258 -19.53 17.62 -15.56
CA LYS A 258 -18.99 16.72 -16.58
C LYS A 258 -17.77 15.97 -16.04
N VAL A 259 -17.74 14.67 -16.29
CA VAL A 259 -16.60 13.79 -16.04
C VAL A 259 -15.96 13.33 -17.35
N PRO A 260 -14.69 12.87 -17.35
CA PRO A 260 -14.06 12.38 -18.56
C PRO A 260 -14.88 11.29 -19.25
N PRO A 261 -14.92 11.24 -20.60
CA PRO A 261 -15.64 10.20 -21.33
C PRO A 261 -15.20 8.80 -20.89
N LEU A 262 -16.14 7.87 -20.81
CA LEU A 262 -15.92 6.46 -20.42
C LEU A 262 -15.31 6.24 -19.02
N SER A 263 -15.15 7.29 -18.20
CA SER A 263 -14.64 7.16 -16.83
C SER A 263 -15.64 6.49 -15.87
N ILE A 264 -16.93 6.54 -16.21
CA ILE A 264 -18.03 5.83 -15.57
C ILE A 264 -19.01 5.39 -16.67
N ILE A 265 -19.62 4.22 -16.48
CA ILE A 265 -20.41 3.52 -17.50
C ILE A 265 -21.65 2.98 -16.80
N GLU A 266 -22.81 3.36 -17.30
CA GLU A 266 -24.11 2.86 -16.82
C GLU A 266 -24.27 1.36 -17.13
N GLY A 267 -24.88 0.61 -16.22
CA GLY A 267 -24.99 -0.84 -16.29
C GLY A 267 -23.72 -1.59 -15.84
N TYR A 268 -22.54 -0.95 -15.85
CA TYR A 268 -21.30 -1.55 -15.36
C TYR A 268 -20.89 -1.01 -13.99
N HIS A 269 -20.69 0.32 -13.89
CA HIS A 269 -20.27 0.97 -12.66
C HIS A 269 -21.45 1.37 -11.76
N TYR A 270 -22.56 1.78 -12.37
CA TYR A 270 -23.76 2.22 -11.67
C TYR A 270 -25.00 1.93 -12.49
N SER A 271 -26.16 1.91 -11.85
CA SER A 271 -27.47 1.88 -12.51
C SER A 271 -28.33 3.01 -11.96
N VAL A 272 -29.19 3.58 -12.82
CA VAL A 272 -30.22 4.53 -12.38
C VAL A 272 -31.46 3.72 -12.02
N VAL A 273 -31.91 3.83 -10.77
CA VAL A 273 -33.17 3.24 -10.31
C VAL A 273 -34.28 4.12 -10.85
N ALA A 274 -34.98 3.65 -11.88
CA ALA A 274 -36.20 4.28 -12.34
C ALA A 274 -37.26 4.16 -11.23
N GLU A 275 -37.89 5.27 -10.86
CA GLU A 275 -39.11 5.21 -10.05
C GLU A 275 -40.13 4.33 -10.78
N MET A 276 -40.66 3.31 -10.08
CA MET A 276 -41.90 2.69 -10.51
C MET A 276 -42.99 3.76 -10.41
N MET A 277 -43.28 4.44 -11.51
CA MET A 277 -44.50 5.24 -11.61
C MET A 277 -45.70 4.30 -11.59
N ASP A 278 -46.52 4.52 -10.57
CA ASP A 278 -47.91 4.11 -10.34
C ASP A 278 -48.53 3.16 -11.38
N THR A 279 -48.74 1.91 -10.98
CA THR A 279 -49.83 1.11 -11.57
C THR A 279 -51.12 1.55 -10.90
N GLU A 280 -51.73 2.61 -11.42
CA GLU A 280 -53.15 2.87 -11.21
C GLU A 280 -53.94 1.65 -11.73
N VAL A 281 -54.73 1.04 -10.85
CA VAL A 281 -55.84 0.13 -11.17
C VAL A 281 -57.08 0.68 -10.49
#